data_AF-A0A1F8FQ02-F1
#
_entry.id   AF-A0A1F8FQ02-F1
#
_cell.length_a   1.000
_cell.length_b   1.000
_cell.length_c   1.000
_cell.angle_alpha   90.00
_cell.angle_beta   90.00
_cell.angle_gamma   90.00
#
_symmetry.space_group_name_H-M   'P 1'
#
loop_
_entity.id
_entity.type
_entity.pdbx_description
1 polymer ?
#
loop_
_entity_poly.entity_id
_entity_poly.type
_entity_poly.pdbx_seq_one_letter_code
_entity_poly.pdbx_strand_id
1 'polypeptide(L)'
;MVESITLTLDSLQIVYDLFIGFWWLYLPVLLFFAWIISLETHNRLKYLASLEWVLLEIRVPREVNKSPKGMEQVFAALFGIFLGPVRWQDKFFKGKVPDWFSFEIAGTGGEIHFYARTQTKYRNLVESQIYAQYPDAELKEAEDYLSVLPPFLPNDEYDLWGGEEILSKEDAYPIRTYPEFEEKGTGPDIVKRIDPVASLAETIATLEYKEYIVIQLLFRPMGDDWVKKGQAVVDKLMGKKPKFEQDLLAKAVFGIDQLLGGASAKKEESKDKEQLSPGKQDVLKAVEHSFTKLGFEAGIRLAYIFPKNMFHITHLAALNGAFKQFASPALNSFKLNKLTTPPIRGFLYKQKAYRRKVFMYRKLRERLFVKKPIILTTEELATVYHFPDVSVKSPLLPRVEAKKGEPPAGLPIG
;
A
#
# COMPACT_ATOMS: atom_id res chain seq x y z
N MET A 1 3.45 40.39 42.58
CA MET A 1 3.42 38.91 42.40
C MET A 1 2.10 38.33 42.87
N VAL A 2 1.60 38.68 44.07
CA VAL A 2 0.27 38.23 44.55
C VAL A 2 -0.87 38.81 43.69
N GLU A 3 -0.87 40.11 43.42
CA GLU A 3 -1.90 40.77 42.58
C GLU A 3 -1.95 40.26 41.14
N SER A 4 -0.79 39.91 40.55
CA SER A 4 -0.74 39.30 39.22
C SER A 4 -1.31 37.88 39.21
N ILE A 5 -1.15 37.14 40.31
CA ILE A 5 -1.71 35.79 40.46
C ILE A 5 -3.22 35.87 40.68
N THR A 6 -3.71 36.81 41.49
CA THR A 6 -5.16 36.99 41.69
C THR A 6 -5.85 37.45 40.40
N LEU A 7 -5.28 38.42 39.68
CA LEU A 7 -5.83 38.88 38.40
C LEU A 7 -5.91 37.75 37.36
N THR A 8 -4.90 36.88 37.32
CA THR A 8 -4.90 35.72 36.39
C THR A 8 -5.92 34.66 36.81
N LEU A 9 -6.09 34.41 38.11
CA LEU A 9 -7.13 33.51 38.63
C LEU A 9 -8.53 34.04 38.35
N ASP A 10 -8.79 35.33 38.59
CA ASP A 10 -10.07 35.97 38.31
C ASP A 10 -10.39 35.94 36.81
N SER A 11 -9.39 36.20 35.95
CA SER A 11 -9.54 36.09 34.50
C SER A 11 -9.87 34.66 34.06
N LEU A 12 -9.20 33.66 34.65
CA LEU A 12 -9.50 32.25 34.37
C LEU A 12 -10.91 31.87 34.84
N GLN A 13 -11.37 32.40 35.98
CA GLN A 13 -12.69 32.15 36.50
C GLN A 13 -13.78 32.76 35.62
N ILE A 14 -13.60 33.98 35.13
CA ILE A 14 -14.50 34.61 34.14
C ILE A 14 -14.56 33.76 32.85
N VAL A 15 -13.42 33.30 32.34
CA VAL A 15 -13.38 32.42 31.15
C VAL A 15 -14.10 31.11 31.42
N TYR A 16 -13.93 30.51 32.60
CA TYR A 16 -14.60 29.28 33.01
C TYR A 16 -16.13 29.46 33.12
N ASP A 17 -16.58 30.55 33.76
CA ASP A 17 -18.00 30.85 33.93
C ASP A 17 -18.68 31.14 32.59
N LEU A 18 -17.99 31.82 31.66
CA LEU A 18 -18.45 31.99 30.29
C LEU A 18 -18.47 30.63 29.56
N PHE A 19 -17.41 29.84 29.65
CA PHE A 19 -17.35 28.54 28.99
C PHE A 19 -18.47 27.60 29.47
N ILE A 20 -18.78 27.57 30.76
CA ILE A 20 -19.89 26.78 31.28
C ILE A 20 -21.22 27.45 30.96
N GLY A 21 -21.39 28.75 31.15
CA GLY A 21 -22.65 29.45 30.92
C GLY A 21 -23.18 29.33 29.48
N PHE A 22 -22.29 29.17 28.50
CA PHE A 22 -22.62 29.01 27.08
C PHE A 22 -22.53 27.55 26.58
N TRP A 23 -22.59 26.55 27.46
CA TRP A 23 -22.53 25.13 27.06
C TRP A 23 -23.59 24.74 26.03
N TRP A 24 -24.78 25.31 26.14
CA TRP A 24 -25.90 25.07 25.23
C TRP A 24 -25.65 25.57 23.80
N LEU A 25 -24.64 26.43 23.58
CA LEU A 25 -24.26 26.90 22.25
C LEU A 25 -23.31 25.93 21.55
N TYR A 26 -22.24 25.49 22.22
CA TYR A 26 -21.23 24.63 21.60
C TYR A 26 -21.51 23.14 21.77
N LEU A 27 -22.15 22.71 22.86
CA LEU A 27 -22.38 21.29 23.15
C LEU A 27 -23.28 20.64 22.09
N PRO A 28 -24.42 21.23 21.65
CA PRO A 28 -25.23 20.63 20.59
C PRO A 28 -24.45 20.48 19.28
N VAL A 29 -23.59 21.45 18.95
CA VAL A 29 -22.73 21.38 17.75
C VAL A 29 -21.72 20.23 17.87
N LEU A 30 -21.04 20.11 19.02
CA LEU A 30 -20.12 19.01 19.28
C LEU A 30 -20.81 17.64 19.24
N LEU A 31 -21.99 17.53 19.86
CA LEU A 31 -22.79 16.31 19.86
C LEU A 31 -23.31 15.95 18.47
N PHE A 32 -23.69 16.93 17.65
CA PHE A 32 -24.08 16.72 16.26
C PHE A 32 -22.93 16.13 15.44
N PHE A 33 -21.72 16.70 15.53
CA PHE A 33 -20.55 16.14 14.84
C PHE A 33 -20.14 14.77 15.39
N ALA A 34 -20.18 14.56 16.71
CA ALA A 34 -19.92 13.27 17.33
C ALA A 34 -20.92 12.21 16.86
N TRP A 35 -22.21 12.57 16.75
CA TRP A 35 -23.25 11.71 16.22
C TRP A 35 -23.01 11.37 14.74
N ILE A 36 -22.67 12.34 13.90
CA ILE A 36 -22.33 12.11 12.48
C ILE A 36 -21.16 11.13 12.34
N ILE A 37 -20.06 11.35 13.07
CA ILE A 37 -18.87 10.48 13.03
C ILE A 37 -19.20 9.07 13.52
N SER A 38 -19.99 8.98 14.58
CA SER A 38 -20.46 7.70 15.13
C SER A 38 -21.35 6.96 14.14
N LEU A 39 -22.28 7.65 13.48
CA LEU A 39 -23.17 7.10 12.46
C LEU A 39 -22.39 6.60 11.24
N GLU A 40 -21.45 7.39 10.71
CA GLU A 40 -20.59 6.99 9.60
C GLU A 40 -19.74 5.76 9.97
N THR A 41 -19.18 5.76 11.18
CA THR A 41 -18.39 4.62 11.68
C THR A 41 -19.25 3.36 11.84
N HIS A 42 -20.45 3.50 12.41
CA HIS A 42 -21.38 2.38 12.59
C HIS A 42 -21.81 1.79 11.25
N ASN A 43 -22.25 2.63 10.31
CA ASN A 43 -22.66 2.20 8.97
C ASN A 43 -21.51 1.50 8.24
N ARG A 44 -20.30 2.06 8.33
CA ARG A 44 -19.11 1.46 7.73
C ARG A 44 -18.76 0.11 8.35
N LEU A 45 -18.78 -0.02 9.68
CA LEU A 45 -18.49 -1.30 10.35
C LEU A 45 -19.55 -2.34 10.00
N LYS A 46 -20.83 -1.96 9.95
CA LYS A 46 -21.92 -2.82 9.51
C LYS A 46 -21.70 -3.31 8.08
N TYR A 47 -21.33 -2.40 7.16
CA TYR A 47 -21.00 -2.76 5.79
C TYR A 47 -19.82 -3.73 5.72
N LEU A 48 -18.72 -3.43 6.42
CA LEU A 48 -17.54 -4.29 6.46
C LEU A 48 -17.83 -5.70 7.00
N ALA A 49 -18.68 -5.79 8.03
CA ALA A 49 -19.11 -7.06 8.62
C ALA A 49 -20.01 -7.88 7.69
N SER A 50 -20.73 -7.24 6.75
CA SER A 50 -21.55 -7.93 5.75
C SER A 50 -20.76 -8.48 4.55
N LEU A 51 -19.46 -8.16 4.44
CA LEU A 51 -18.64 -8.65 3.35
C LEU A 51 -18.19 -10.09 3.64
N GLU A 52 -18.48 -10.99 2.70
CA GLU A 52 -17.96 -12.36 2.74
C GLU A 52 -16.62 -12.44 2.02
N TRP A 53 -15.65 -13.08 2.69
CA TRP A 53 -14.27 -13.17 2.22
C TRP A 53 -13.86 -14.63 2.09
N VAL A 54 -13.05 -14.91 1.07
CA VAL A 54 -12.35 -16.18 0.90
C VAL A 54 -10.85 -15.93 0.91
N LEU A 55 -10.10 -16.85 1.51
CA LEU A 55 -8.64 -16.87 1.49
C LEU A 55 -8.18 -18.06 0.65
N LEU A 56 -7.38 -17.79 -0.36
CA LEU A 56 -6.81 -18.80 -1.25
C LEU A 56 -5.32 -18.91 -0.93
N GLU A 57 -4.84 -20.11 -0.58
CA GLU A 57 -3.43 -20.45 -0.60
C GLU A 57 -3.04 -20.79 -2.05
N ILE A 58 -1.96 -20.18 -2.52
CA ILE A 58 -1.44 -20.36 -3.87
C ILE A 58 -0.12 -21.11 -3.78
N ARG A 59 -0.10 -22.35 -4.29
CA ARG A 59 1.10 -23.18 -4.35
C ARG A 59 1.61 -23.21 -5.77
N VAL A 60 2.81 -22.66 -5.97
CA VAL A 60 3.46 -22.66 -7.28
C VAL A 60 4.43 -23.84 -7.43
N PRO A 61 4.56 -24.41 -8.64
CA PRO A 61 5.53 -25.47 -8.90
C PRO A 61 6.97 -24.95 -8.81
N ARG A 62 7.94 -25.87 -8.73
CA ARG A 62 9.37 -25.52 -8.59
C ARG A 62 9.92 -24.68 -9.75
N GLU A 63 9.32 -24.80 -10.93
CA GLU A 63 9.79 -24.16 -12.15
C GLU A 63 8.80 -23.10 -12.64
N VAL A 64 8.83 -21.92 -12.03
CA VAL A 64 8.08 -20.76 -12.52
C VAL A 64 8.91 -20.03 -13.57
N ASN A 65 8.87 -20.49 -14.82
CA ASN A 65 9.54 -19.82 -15.95
C ASN A 65 8.77 -18.57 -16.44
N LYS A 66 8.36 -17.70 -15.50
CA LYS A 66 7.57 -16.49 -15.80
C LYS A 66 8.21 -15.28 -15.12
N SER A 67 8.46 -14.23 -15.90
CA SER A 67 8.85 -12.93 -15.35
C SER A 67 7.73 -12.33 -14.50
N PRO A 68 8.03 -11.35 -13.61
CA PRO A 68 7.02 -10.58 -12.88
C PRO A 68 5.92 -9.96 -13.76
N LYS A 69 6.20 -9.75 -15.06
CA LYS A 69 5.20 -9.40 -16.09
C LYS A 69 3.94 -10.28 -16.10
N GLY A 70 4.04 -11.56 -15.75
CA GLY A 70 2.87 -12.44 -15.60
C GLY A 70 1.93 -11.93 -14.50
N MET A 71 2.49 -11.57 -13.35
CA MET A 71 1.73 -10.98 -12.24
C MET A 71 1.21 -9.58 -12.58
N GLU A 72 1.94 -8.79 -13.38
CA GLU A 72 1.44 -7.51 -13.91
C GLU A 72 0.13 -7.71 -14.68
N GLN A 73 0.01 -8.75 -15.49
CA GLN A 73 -1.24 -9.08 -16.20
C GLN A 73 -2.35 -9.50 -15.24
N VAL A 74 -2.04 -10.24 -14.17
CA VAL A 74 -3.02 -10.56 -13.11
C VAL A 74 -3.56 -9.28 -12.50
N PHE A 75 -2.69 -8.35 -12.07
CA PHE A 75 -3.13 -7.07 -11.50
C PHE A 75 -3.93 -6.23 -12.51
N ALA A 76 -3.52 -6.19 -13.77
CA ALA A 76 -4.26 -5.49 -14.81
C ALA A 76 -5.68 -6.05 -14.99
N ALA A 77 -5.85 -7.38 -14.98
CA ALA A 77 -7.16 -8.00 -15.07
C ALA A 77 -8.01 -7.77 -13.81
N LEU A 78 -7.41 -7.79 -12.62
CA LEU A 78 -8.10 -7.47 -11.36
C LEU A 78 -8.58 -6.03 -11.28
N PHE A 79 -8.04 -5.11 -12.09
CA PHE A 79 -8.57 -3.76 -12.23
C PHE A 79 -10.03 -3.76 -12.74
N GLY A 80 -10.47 -4.83 -13.40
CA GLY A 80 -11.82 -4.98 -13.95
C GLY A 80 -12.97 -4.89 -12.92
N ILE A 81 -12.69 -4.97 -11.62
CA ILE A 81 -13.70 -4.73 -10.58
C ILE A 81 -14.05 -3.23 -10.41
N PHE A 82 -13.30 -2.34 -11.06
CA PHE A 82 -13.49 -0.89 -10.92
C PHE A 82 -14.74 -0.40 -11.65
N LEU A 83 -15.77 -0.05 -10.87
CA LEU A 83 -17.02 0.53 -11.38
C LEU A 83 -17.08 2.06 -11.20
N GLY A 84 -15.95 2.70 -10.92
CA GLY A 84 -15.86 4.11 -10.57
C GLY A 84 -15.87 4.38 -9.05
N PRO A 85 -15.72 5.65 -8.64
CA PRO A 85 -15.66 6.03 -7.24
C PRO A 85 -17.00 5.78 -6.54
N VAL A 86 -16.94 5.35 -5.28
CA VAL A 86 -18.14 5.19 -4.44
C VAL A 86 -18.79 6.55 -4.24
N ARG A 87 -20.09 6.64 -4.56
CA ARG A 87 -20.90 7.86 -4.37
C ARG A 87 -20.92 8.26 -2.90
N TRP A 88 -20.89 9.57 -2.63
CA TRP A 88 -20.85 10.09 -1.26
C TRP A 88 -22.08 9.66 -0.44
N GLN A 89 -23.26 9.54 -1.06
CA GLN A 89 -24.47 9.08 -0.39
C GLN A 89 -24.34 7.62 0.05
N ASP A 90 -23.83 6.74 -0.81
CA ASP A 90 -23.63 5.32 -0.48
C ASP A 90 -22.54 5.16 0.58
N LYS A 91 -21.49 6.00 0.54
CA LYS A 91 -20.45 6.01 1.56
C LYS A 91 -21.01 6.42 2.92
N PHE A 92 -21.82 7.49 2.99
CA PHE A 92 -22.33 8.02 4.25
C PHE A 92 -23.48 7.20 4.84
N PHE A 93 -24.52 6.94 4.04
CA PHE A 93 -25.74 6.27 4.52
C PHE A 93 -25.63 4.74 4.55
N LYS A 94 -24.90 4.15 3.59
CA LYS A 94 -24.73 2.68 3.52
C LYS A 94 -23.38 2.21 4.06
N GLY A 95 -22.47 3.13 4.40
CA GLY A 95 -21.13 2.77 4.85
C GLY A 95 -20.26 2.13 3.78
N LYS A 96 -20.66 2.21 2.50
CA LYS A 96 -20.01 1.50 1.40
C LYS A 96 -18.57 1.97 1.25
N VAL A 97 -17.65 1.01 1.18
CA VAL A 97 -16.23 1.26 0.87
C VAL A 97 -15.87 0.63 -0.48
N PRO A 98 -14.86 1.14 -1.19
CA PRO A 98 -14.36 0.48 -2.39
C PRO A 98 -13.86 -0.92 -2.04
N ASP A 99 -14.15 -1.90 -2.89
CA ASP A 99 -13.67 -3.27 -2.77
C ASP A 99 -12.15 -3.31 -2.91
N TRP A 100 -11.48 -4.20 -2.18
CA TRP A 100 -10.02 -4.37 -2.22
C TRP A 100 -9.64 -5.85 -2.13
N PHE A 101 -8.42 -6.14 -2.55
CA PHE A 101 -7.78 -7.44 -2.44
C PHE A 101 -6.65 -7.40 -1.40
N SER A 102 -6.28 -8.56 -0.85
CA SER A 102 -5.08 -8.73 -0.02
C SER A 102 -4.23 -9.84 -0.59
N PHE A 103 -3.08 -9.51 -1.16
CA PHE A 103 -2.08 -10.50 -1.57
C PHE A 103 -0.99 -10.54 -0.50
N GLU A 104 -0.69 -11.73 0.01
CA GLU A 104 0.14 -11.89 1.20
C GLU A 104 1.26 -12.90 0.95
N ILE A 105 2.44 -12.58 1.47
CA ILE A 105 3.58 -13.49 1.59
C ILE A 105 3.74 -13.74 3.09
N ALA A 106 3.55 -14.99 3.51
CA ALA A 106 3.74 -15.39 4.90
C ALA A 106 4.90 -16.36 5.00
N GLY A 107 5.83 -16.07 5.90
CA GLY A 107 6.93 -16.93 6.28
C GLY A 107 6.68 -17.56 7.63
N THR A 108 6.75 -18.88 7.73
CA THR A 108 6.57 -19.62 9.00
C THR A 108 7.64 -20.69 9.10
N GLY A 109 8.52 -20.60 10.10
CA GLY A 109 9.53 -21.64 10.37
C GLY A 109 10.42 -21.99 9.17
N GLY A 110 10.73 -21.00 8.31
CA GLY A 110 11.55 -21.18 7.12
C GLY A 110 10.78 -21.47 5.82
N GLU A 111 9.48 -21.75 5.88
CA GLU A 111 8.64 -22.00 4.70
C GLU A 111 7.92 -20.73 4.24
N ILE A 112 7.83 -20.52 2.92
CA ILE A 112 7.13 -19.40 2.30
C ILE A 112 5.78 -19.87 1.77
N HIS A 113 4.74 -19.13 2.10
CA HIS A 113 3.38 -19.33 1.61
C HIS A 113 2.87 -18.06 0.95
N PHE A 114 2.17 -18.23 -0.18
CA PHE A 114 1.50 -17.15 -0.88
C PHE A 114 -0.01 -17.27 -0.69
N TYR A 115 -0.64 -16.15 -0.36
CA TYR A 115 -2.09 -16.08 -0.19
C TYR A 115 -2.70 -14.95 -0.99
N ALA A 116 -3.94 -15.17 -1.44
CA ALA A 116 -4.82 -14.14 -1.98
C ALA A 116 -6.15 -14.15 -1.24
N ARG A 117 -6.47 -13.05 -0.56
CA ARG A 117 -7.78 -12.81 0.05
C ARG A 117 -8.61 -11.91 -0.86
N THR A 118 -9.83 -12.33 -1.14
CA THR A 118 -10.78 -11.59 -1.97
C THR A 118 -12.20 -11.76 -1.44
N GLN A 119 -13.13 -10.93 -1.89
CA GLN A 119 -14.55 -11.18 -1.63
C GLN A 119 -15.02 -12.41 -2.39
N THR A 120 -15.92 -13.20 -1.81
CA THR A 120 -16.42 -14.46 -2.40
C THR A 120 -16.92 -14.27 -3.84
N LYS A 121 -17.59 -13.14 -4.12
CA LYS A 121 -18.10 -12.78 -5.46
C LYS A 121 -17.01 -12.61 -6.54
N TYR A 122 -15.75 -12.41 -6.16
CA TYR A 122 -14.60 -12.25 -7.06
C TYR A 122 -13.65 -13.45 -7.04
N ARG A 123 -13.99 -14.54 -6.35
CA ARG A 123 -13.16 -15.76 -6.26
C ARG A 123 -12.78 -16.27 -7.65
N ASN A 124 -13.76 -16.51 -8.51
CA ASN A 124 -13.55 -17.05 -9.85
C ASN A 124 -12.71 -16.11 -10.73
N LEU A 125 -12.84 -14.79 -10.53
CA LEU A 125 -11.99 -13.82 -11.22
C LEU A 125 -10.53 -14.02 -10.80
N VAL A 126 -10.24 -14.04 -9.49
CA VAL A 126 -8.87 -14.23 -8.99
C VAL A 126 -8.29 -15.57 -9.43
N GLU A 127 -9.03 -16.67 -9.28
CA GLU A 127 -8.58 -18.00 -9.70
C GLU A 127 -8.27 -18.05 -11.20
N SER A 128 -9.19 -17.58 -12.05
CA SER A 128 -8.99 -17.60 -13.50
C SER A 128 -7.79 -16.77 -13.96
N GLN A 129 -7.56 -15.59 -13.35
CA GLN A 129 -6.43 -14.75 -13.72
C GLN A 129 -5.09 -15.34 -13.27
N ILE A 130 -5.05 -15.99 -12.10
CA ILE A 130 -3.85 -16.69 -11.64
C ILE A 130 -3.57 -17.89 -12.55
N TYR A 131 -4.56 -18.75 -12.84
CA TYR A 131 -4.38 -19.89 -13.74
C TYR A 131 -3.99 -19.48 -15.17
N ALA A 132 -4.47 -18.35 -15.67
CA ALA A 132 -4.10 -17.85 -16.99
C ALA A 132 -2.61 -17.53 -17.12
N GLN A 133 -1.98 -17.05 -16.04
CA GLN A 133 -0.56 -16.69 -16.03
C GLN A 133 0.33 -17.81 -15.47
N TYR A 134 -0.24 -18.62 -14.56
CA TYR A 134 0.40 -19.73 -13.86
C TYR A 134 -0.49 -20.98 -13.91
N PRO A 135 -0.58 -21.67 -15.07
CA PRO A 135 -1.47 -22.82 -15.25
C PRO A 135 -1.16 -24.01 -14.32
N ASP A 136 0.11 -24.14 -13.95
CA ASP A 136 0.60 -25.23 -13.09
C ASP A 136 0.49 -24.90 -11.58
N ALA A 137 -0.04 -23.73 -11.20
CA ALA A 137 -0.27 -23.38 -9.80
C ALA A 137 -1.46 -24.18 -9.23
N GLU A 138 -1.42 -24.53 -7.95
CA GLU A 138 -2.55 -25.13 -7.24
C GLU A 138 -3.14 -24.09 -6.29
N LEU A 139 -4.42 -23.77 -6.49
CA LEU A 139 -5.16 -22.86 -5.61
C LEU A 139 -6.07 -23.66 -4.70
N LYS A 140 -5.91 -23.50 -3.39
CA LYS A 140 -6.75 -24.12 -2.36
C LYS A 140 -7.37 -23.07 -1.47
N GLU A 141 -8.63 -23.26 -1.12
CA GLU A 141 -9.22 -22.49 -0.03
C GLU A 141 -8.55 -22.90 1.29
N ALA A 142 -8.06 -21.92 2.03
CA ALA A 142 -7.31 -22.13 3.25
C ALA A 142 -7.97 -21.41 4.42
N GLU A 143 -7.84 -21.99 5.60
CA GLU A 143 -8.15 -21.28 6.84
C GLU A 143 -7.17 -20.12 7.03
N ASP A 144 -7.57 -19.10 7.79
CA ASP A 144 -6.70 -17.96 8.06
C ASP A 144 -5.44 -18.41 8.82
N TYR A 145 -4.28 -18.35 8.17
CA TYR A 145 -3.01 -18.76 8.77
C TYR A 145 -2.65 -17.94 10.03
N LEU A 146 -3.22 -16.74 10.21
CA LEU A 146 -3.06 -15.95 11.43
C LEU A 146 -3.89 -16.49 12.61
N SER A 147 -4.81 -17.43 12.39
CA SER A 147 -5.60 -18.06 13.45
C SER A 147 -4.77 -18.87 14.44
N VAL A 148 -3.62 -19.40 13.98
CA VAL A 148 -2.65 -20.14 14.82
C VAL A 148 -2.02 -19.22 15.88
N LEU A 149 -1.99 -17.92 15.63
CA LEU A 149 -1.47 -16.92 16.56
C LEU A 149 -2.53 -16.46 17.57
N PRO A 150 -2.12 -16.06 18.79
CA PRO A 150 -3.02 -15.54 19.81
C PRO A 150 -3.90 -14.38 19.30
N PRO A 151 -5.15 -14.23 19.76
CA PRO A 151 -6.07 -13.22 19.25
C PRO A 151 -5.62 -11.78 19.51
N PHE A 152 -4.78 -11.55 20.52
CA PHE A 152 -4.24 -10.25 20.88
C PHE A 152 -2.73 -10.32 21.06
N LEU A 153 -2.02 -9.36 20.45
CA LEU A 153 -0.58 -9.18 20.62
C LEU A 153 -0.25 -7.70 20.87
N PRO A 154 0.80 -7.40 21.65
CA PRO A 154 1.68 -8.36 22.32
C PRO A 154 1.03 -8.98 23.56
N ASN A 155 1.36 -10.24 23.86
CA ASN A 155 0.90 -10.97 25.05
C ASN A 155 2.12 -11.53 25.82
N ASP A 156 1.95 -12.49 26.72
CA ASP A 156 3.07 -13.03 27.51
C ASP A 156 4.04 -13.92 26.71
N GLU A 157 3.57 -14.63 25.67
CA GLU A 157 4.40 -15.52 24.85
C GLU A 157 5.04 -14.79 23.67
N TYR A 158 4.26 -14.00 22.94
CA TYR A 158 4.64 -13.38 21.67
C TYR A 158 4.67 -11.86 21.75
N ASP A 159 5.62 -11.29 21.02
CA ASP A 159 5.69 -9.88 20.69
C ASP A 159 5.68 -9.71 19.16
N LEU A 160 5.45 -8.49 18.70
CA LEU A 160 5.56 -8.16 17.29
C LEU A 160 6.27 -6.83 17.04
N TRP A 161 6.88 -6.75 15.87
CA TRP A 161 7.38 -5.51 15.32
C TRP A 161 6.97 -5.39 13.86
N GLY A 162 6.69 -4.17 13.41
CA GLY A 162 6.24 -3.96 12.04
C GLY A 162 5.75 -2.55 11.78
N GLY A 163 5.25 -2.31 10.58
CA GLY A 163 4.65 -1.05 10.20
C GLY A 163 3.98 -1.10 8.83
N GLU A 164 3.29 0.00 8.50
CA GLU A 164 2.84 0.28 7.14
C GLU A 164 3.99 0.97 6.39
N GLU A 165 4.28 0.54 5.17
CA GLU A 165 5.21 1.25 4.27
C GLU A 165 4.51 2.44 3.63
N ILE A 166 5.28 3.52 3.44
CA ILE A 166 4.87 4.71 2.69
C ILE A 166 5.98 5.10 1.71
N LEU A 167 5.63 5.88 0.69
CA LEU A 167 6.61 6.41 -0.24
C LEU A 167 7.41 7.56 0.36
N SER A 168 8.66 7.67 -0.07
CA SER A 168 9.58 8.72 0.39
C SER A 168 9.29 10.06 -0.26
N LYS A 169 9.00 10.04 -1.57
CA LYS A 169 8.58 11.18 -2.40
C LYS A 169 7.08 11.08 -2.72
N GLU A 170 6.56 12.06 -3.43
CA GLU A 170 5.16 12.09 -3.90
C GLU A 170 4.82 10.87 -4.77
N ASP A 171 3.55 10.47 -4.77
CA ASP A 171 3.03 9.27 -5.47
C ASP A 171 3.27 9.28 -6.99
N ALA A 172 3.57 10.44 -7.57
CA ALA A 172 3.87 10.57 -9.00
C ALA A 172 5.21 9.90 -9.38
N TYR A 173 6.16 9.83 -8.46
CA TYR A 173 7.45 9.19 -8.71
C TYR A 173 7.30 7.68 -8.53
N PRO A 174 7.62 6.87 -9.55
CA PRO A 174 7.55 5.42 -9.41
C PRO A 174 8.69 4.88 -8.54
N ILE A 175 8.54 3.68 -8.01
CA ILE A 175 9.67 2.90 -7.48
C ILE A 175 10.49 2.28 -8.63
N ARG A 176 11.63 1.67 -8.31
CA ARG A 176 12.36 0.84 -9.28
C ARG A 176 11.51 -0.38 -9.63
N THR A 177 11.21 -0.58 -10.92
CA THR A 177 10.35 -1.68 -11.41
C THR A 177 11.14 -2.86 -11.96
N TYR A 178 10.49 -4.03 -12.08
CA TYR A 178 11.11 -5.28 -12.52
C TYR A 178 11.91 -5.20 -13.84
N PRO A 179 11.53 -4.40 -14.88
CA PRO A 179 12.33 -4.29 -16.10
C PRO A 179 13.75 -3.78 -15.84
N GLU A 180 13.96 -3.00 -14.77
CA GLU A 180 15.30 -2.52 -14.37
C GLU A 180 16.16 -3.58 -13.66
N PHE A 181 15.60 -4.75 -13.35
CA PHE A 181 16.31 -5.88 -12.75
C PHE A 181 16.65 -6.97 -13.77
N GLU A 182 16.22 -6.81 -15.02
CA GLU A 182 16.55 -7.71 -16.12
C GLU A 182 17.86 -7.29 -16.78
N GLU A 183 18.88 -8.16 -16.75
CA GLU A 183 20.10 -7.94 -17.53
C GLU A 183 19.83 -8.31 -18.98
N LYS A 184 20.13 -7.40 -19.92
CA LYS A 184 20.05 -7.68 -21.36
C LYS A 184 21.07 -8.76 -21.70
N GLY A 185 20.62 -10.01 -21.82
CA GLY A 185 21.44 -11.14 -22.23
C GLY A 185 22.01 -10.96 -23.64
N THR A 186 23.14 -11.61 -23.91
CA THR A 186 23.84 -11.59 -25.20
C THR A 186 23.25 -12.54 -26.25
N GLY A 187 22.11 -13.19 -25.96
CA GLY A 187 21.42 -14.11 -26.87
C GLY A 187 19.90 -14.11 -26.66
N PRO A 188 19.12 -14.67 -27.61
CA PRO A 188 17.66 -14.58 -27.64
C PRO A 188 16.92 -15.22 -26.45
N ASP A 189 17.53 -16.19 -25.75
CA ASP A 189 16.78 -17.09 -24.85
C ASP A 189 17.20 -17.08 -23.37
N ILE A 190 18.19 -16.28 -22.95
CA ILE A 190 18.61 -16.23 -21.53
C ILE A 190 18.73 -14.78 -21.07
N VAL A 191 17.60 -14.20 -20.67
CA VAL A 191 17.59 -12.97 -19.86
C VAL A 191 17.96 -13.38 -18.44
N LYS A 192 19.17 -13.02 -17.99
CA LYS A 192 19.56 -13.23 -16.60
C LYS A 192 18.79 -12.21 -15.75
N ARG A 193 17.89 -12.71 -14.90
CA ARG A 193 17.04 -11.89 -14.05
C ARG A 193 17.54 -11.94 -12.61
N ILE A 194 17.67 -10.78 -11.98
CA ILE A 194 17.80 -10.69 -10.53
C ILE A 194 16.37 -10.55 -10.01
N ASP A 195 15.87 -11.58 -9.34
CA ASP A 195 14.51 -11.55 -8.83
C ASP A 195 14.42 -10.66 -7.57
N PRO A 196 13.59 -9.60 -7.56
CA PRO A 196 13.43 -8.76 -6.38
C PRO A 196 12.87 -9.51 -5.16
N VAL A 197 11.99 -10.50 -5.32
CA VAL A 197 11.43 -11.26 -4.18
C VAL A 197 12.45 -12.27 -3.61
N ALA A 198 13.57 -12.53 -4.30
CA ALA A 198 14.61 -13.43 -3.81
C ALA A 198 15.19 -13.04 -2.44
N SER A 199 15.50 -11.75 -2.24
CA SER A 199 16.08 -11.27 -0.97
C SER A 199 15.11 -11.44 0.21
N LEU A 200 13.82 -11.30 -0.06
CA LEU A 200 12.77 -11.56 0.90
C LEU A 200 12.63 -13.06 1.19
N ALA A 201 12.68 -13.89 0.15
CA ALA A 201 12.60 -15.33 0.28
C ALA A 201 13.76 -15.91 1.10
N GLU A 202 14.98 -15.40 0.90
CA GLU A 202 16.15 -15.72 1.73
C GLU A 202 15.98 -15.28 3.18
N THR A 203 15.37 -14.11 3.42
CA THR A 203 15.08 -13.66 4.79
C THR A 203 14.11 -14.60 5.49
N ILE A 204 13.02 -14.98 4.81
CA ILE A 204 12.03 -15.92 5.36
C ILE A 204 12.65 -17.30 5.63
N ALA A 205 13.54 -17.76 4.75
CA ALA A 205 14.26 -19.02 4.92
C ALA A 205 15.10 -19.11 6.20
N THR A 206 15.54 -17.98 6.74
CA THR A 206 16.32 -17.92 7.99
C THR A 206 15.46 -17.93 9.26
N LEU A 207 14.13 -17.94 9.14
CA LEU A 207 13.24 -17.92 10.30
C LEU A 207 13.33 -19.22 11.11
N GLU A 208 13.37 -19.06 12.42
CA GLU A 208 13.34 -20.17 13.37
C GLU A 208 11.91 -20.62 13.70
N TYR A 209 11.79 -21.73 14.41
CA TYR A 209 10.49 -22.25 14.85
C TYR A 209 9.73 -21.22 15.70
N LYS A 210 8.42 -21.06 15.43
CA LYS A 210 7.53 -20.05 16.02
C LYS A 210 7.81 -18.59 15.64
N GLU A 211 8.71 -18.34 14.69
CA GLU A 211 8.82 -17.01 14.09
C GLU A 211 7.98 -16.88 12.82
N TYR A 212 7.39 -15.70 12.65
CA TYR A 212 6.52 -15.40 11.52
C TYR A 212 6.89 -14.06 10.91
N ILE A 213 7.08 -14.03 9.59
CA ILE A 213 7.12 -12.79 8.80
C ILE A 213 5.87 -12.74 7.94
N VAL A 214 5.19 -11.60 7.93
CA VAL A 214 4.02 -11.38 7.09
C VAL A 214 4.21 -10.09 6.32
N ILE A 215 4.11 -10.21 5.00
CA ILE A 215 4.03 -9.08 4.08
C ILE A 215 2.64 -9.10 3.47
N GLN A 216 1.86 -8.09 3.80
CA GLN A 216 0.49 -7.96 3.36
C GLN A 216 0.39 -6.77 2.41
N LEU A 217 0.12 -7.06 1.12
CA LEU A 217 -0.14 -6.09 0.07
C LEU A 217 -1.65 -5.96 -0.12
N LEU A 218 -2.21 -4.85 0.34
CA LEU A 218 -3.60 -4.49 0.13
C LEU A 218 -3.68 -3.56 -1.06
N PHE A 219 -4.57 -3.83 -2.00
CA PHE A 219 -4.71 -2.97 -3.17
C PHE A 219 -6.15 -2.91 -3.66
N ARG A 220 -6.51 -1.76 -4.24
CA ARG A 220 -7.82 -1.53 -4.87
C ARG A 220 -7.67 -0.60 -6.06
N PRO A 221 -8.43 -0.83 -7.13
CA PRO A 221 -8.32 0.01 -8.31
C PRO A 221 -8.80 1.42 -8.02
N MET A 222 -8.22 2.38 -8.73
CA MET A 222 -8.59 3.79 -8.64
C MET A 222 -8.70 4.43 -10.03
N GLY A 223 -9.45 5.52 -10.12
CA GLY A 223 -9.56 6.29 -11.37
C GLY A 223 -8.37 7.22 -11.60
N ASP A 224 -8.39 7.95 -12.71
CA ASP A 224 -7.26 8.72 -13.24
C ASP A 224 -6.91 10.02 -12.46
N ASP A 225 -7.51 10.24 -11.30
CA ASP A 225 -7.26 11.45 -10.51
C ASP A 225 -5.81 11.53 -10.00
N TRP A 226 -5.13 10.39 -9.86
CA TRP A 226 -3.71 10.38 -9.54
C TRP A 226 -2.84 10.86 -10.70
N VAL A 227 -3.20 10.52 -11.94
CA VAL A 227 -2.48 10.97 -13.14
C VAL A 227 -2.56 12.50 -13.26
N LYS A 228 -3.73 13.10 -12.97
CA LYS A 228 -3.88 14.56 -12.95
C LYS A 228 -2.98 15.23 -11.91
N LYS A 229 -2.87 14.63 -10.71
CA LYS A 229 -1.94 15.11 -9.67
C LYS A 229 -0.49 14.94 -10.11
N GLY A 230 -0.16 13.80 -10.72
CA GLY A 230 1.16 13.52 -11.28
C GLY A 230 1.56 14.49 -12.39
N GLN A 231 0.62 14.89 -13.25
CA GLN A 231 0.86 15.89 -14.29
C GLN A 231 1.28 17.24 -13.70
N ALA A 232 0.73 17.64 -12.54
CA ALA A 232 1.17 18.85 -11.86
C ALA A 232 2.62 18.76 -11.34
N VAL A 233 3.07 17.56 -10.95
CA VAL A 233 4.47 17.30 -10.57
C VAL A 233 5.37 17.39 -11.81
N VAL A 234 4.93 16.81 -12.93
CA VAL A 234 5.63 16.90 -14.23
C VAL A 234 5.75 18.34 -14.71
N ASP A 235 4.67 19.13 -14.62
CA ASP A 235 4.68 20.54 -15.00
C ASP A 235 5.68 21.33 -14.13
N LYS A 236 5.74 21.04 -12.82
CA LYS A 236 6.72 21.63 -11.90
C LYS A 236 8.16 21.24 -12.26
N LEU A 237 8.40 19.99 -12.67
CA LEU A 237 9.72 19.51 -13.13
C LEU A 237 10.16 20.17 -14.44
N MET A 238 9.20 20.45 -15.33
CA MET A 238 9.42 21.21 -16.57
C MET A 238 9.53 22.73 -16.36
N GLY A 239 9.46 23.23 -15.11
CA GLY A 239 9.51 24.67 -14.83
C GLY A 239 8.25 25.44 -15.23
N LYS A 240 7.16 24.75 -15.59
CA LYS A 240 5.87 25.39 -15.85
C LYS A 240 5.27 25.82 -14.50
N LYS A 241 4.94 27.10 -14.37
CA LYS A 241 4.25 27.62 -13.17
C LYS A 241 2.89 26.91 -13.01
N PRO A 242 2.46 26.61 -11.77
CA PRO A 242 1.19 25.93 -11.54
C PRO A 242 0.03 26.76 -12.12
N LYS A 243 -0.86 26.11 -12.89
CA LYS A 243 -2.02 26.76 -13.54
C LYS A 243 -2.91 27.53 -12.56
N PHE A 244 -2.93 27.14 -11.28
CA PHE A 244 -3.71 27.80 -10.23
C PHE A 244 -3.23 29.23 -9.94
N GLU A 245 -1.92 29.47 -9.93
CA GLU A 245 -1.37 30.84 -9.78
C GLU A 245 -1.63 31.68 -11.02
N GLN A 246 -1.60 31.06 -12.20
CA GLN A 246 -1.92 31.74 -13.46
C GLN A 246 -3.41 32.13 -13.54
N ASP A 247 -4.33 31.29 -13.08
CA ASP A 247 -5.77 31.58 -13.12
C ASP A 247 -6.18 32.66 -12.10
N LEU A 248 -5.55 32.68 -10.91
CA LEU A 248 -5.72 33.75 -9.92
C LEU A 248 -5.11 35.07 -10.38
N LEU A 249 -3.89 35.06 -10.93
CA LEU A 249 -3.27 36.25 -11.52
C LEU A 249 -4.03 36.73 -12.74
N ALA A 250 -4.51 35.84 -13.61
CA ALA A 250 -5.32 36.20 -14.76
C ALA A 250 -6.63 36.84 -14.31
N LYS A 251 -7.37 36.23 -13.37
CA LYS A 251 -8.61 36.82 -12.83
C LYS A 251 -8.37 38.16 -12.13
N ALA A 252 -7.27 38.31 -11.40
CA ALA A 252 -6.89 39.58 -10.79
C ALA A 252 -6.55 40.65 -11.84
N VAL A 253 -5.80 40.29 -12.89
CA VAL A 253 -5.44 41.21 -14.00
C VAL A 253 -6.65 41.57 -14.84
N PHE A 254 -7.53 40.61 -15.16
CA PHE A 254 -8.78 40.87 -15.88
C PHE A 254 -9.75 41.73 -15.06
N GLY A 255 -9.83 41.53 -13.75
CA GLY A 255 -10.66 42.36 -12.86
C GLY A 255 -10.13 43.80 -12.72
N ILE A 256 -8.82 43.98 -12.89
CA ILE A 256 -8.17 45.30 -12.96
C ILE A 256 -8.43 45.93 -14.34
N ASP A 257 -8.17 45.26 -15.46
CA ASP A 257 -8.43 45.77 -16.83
C ASP A 257 -9.90 46.17 -17.09
N GLN A 258 -10.86 45.54 -16.41
CA GLN A 258 -12.27 45.87 -16.54
C GLN A 258 -12.66 47.19 -15.84
N LEU A 259 -11.86 47.64 -14.87
CA LEU A 259 -12.06 48.86 -14.09
C LEU A 259 -11.31 50.08 -14.66
N LEU A 260 -10.26 49.85 -15.45
CA LEU A 260 -9.45 50.89 -16.08
C LEU A 260 -9.27 50.53 -17.55
N GLY A 261 -10.11 51.13 -18.39
CA GLY A 261 -10.23 50.80 -19.80
C GLY A 261 -8.89 50.77 -20.53
N GLY A 262 -8.47 49.56 -20.88
CA GLY A 262 -7.64 49.23 -22.04
C GLY A 262 -6.16 49.62 -21.99
N ALA A 263 -5.30 48.63 -21.76
CA ALA A 263 -4.01 48.50 -22.46
C ALA A 263 -3.50 47.04 -22.39
N SER A 264 -3.73 46.25 -23.44
CA SER A 264 -3.14 44.91 -23.55
C SER A 264 -1.61 45.00 -23.67
N ALA A 265 -0.91 44.75 -22.57
CA ALA A 265 0.52 44.47 -22.57
C ALA A 265 0.76 43.05 -23.10
N LYS A 266 1.31 42.93 -24.31
CA LYS A 266 1.91 41.70 -24.83
C LYS A 266 3.00 41.25 -23.85
N LYS A 267 2.77 40.15 -23.13
CA LYS A 267 3.84 39.40 -22.48
C LYS A 267 4.60 38.62 -23.54
N GLU A 268 5.87 38.98 -23.73
CA GLU A 268 6.84 38.11 -24.38
C GLU A 268 6.92 36.79 -23.60
N GLU A 269 6.53 35.69 -24.24
CA GLU A 269 6.92 34.36 -23.80
C GLU A 269 8.41 34.20 -24.08
N SER A 270 9.25 34.35 -23.06
CA SER A 270 10.60 33.78 -23.10
C SER A 270 10.47 32.25 -23.04
N LYS A 271 10.30 31.63 -24.22
CA LYS A 271 10.51 30.19 -24.42
C LYS A 271 12.00 29.90 -24.48
N ASP A 272 12.69 30.13 -23.37
CA ASP A 272 13.90 29.36 -23.12
C ASP A 272 13.44 27.98 -22.68
N LYS A 273 13.36 27.07 -23.66
CA LYS A 273 13.40 25.64 -23.37
C LYS A 273 14.78 25.38 -22.77
N GLU A 274 14.93 25.61 -21.47
CA GLU A 274 16.05 25.07 -20.69
C GLU A 274 16.14 23.60 -21.06
N GLN A 275 17.23 23.22 -21.73
CA GLN A 275 17.48 21.82 -22.05
C GLN A 275 17.54 21.08 -20.71
N LEU A 276 16.53 20.26 -20.45
CA LEU A 276 16.45 19.46 -19.24
C LEU A 276 17.74 18.64 -19.13
N SER A 277 18.37 18.65 -17.95
CA SER A 277 19.55 17.82 -17.72
C SER A 277 19.19 16.34 -17.97
N PRO A 278 20.14 15.50 -18.45
CA PRO A 278 19.85 14.11 -18.78
C PRO A 278 19.14 13.35 -17.64
N GLY A 279 19.58 13.54 -16.39
CA GLY A 279 18.93 12.93 -15.23
C GLY A 279 17.49 13.41 -14.98
N LYS A 280 17.15 14.67 -15.28
CA LYS A 280 15.75 15.15 -15.22
C LYS A 280 14.91 14.55 -16.34
N GLN A 281 15.49 14.35 -17.53
CA GLN A 281 14.79 13.70 -18.64
C GLN A 281 14.45 12.25 -18.32
N ASP A 282 15.36 11.51 -17.69
CA ASP A 282 15.13 10.11 -17.32
C ASP A 282 14.04 9.98 -16.25
N VAL A 283 14.05 10.87 -15.25
CA VAL A 283 12.96 10.95 -14.26
C VAL A 283 11.63 11.28 -14.93
N LEU A 284 11.61 12.24 -15.86
CA LEU A 284 10.40 12.61 -16.57
C LEU A 284 9.84 11.44 -17.38
N LYS A 285 10.70 10.74 -18.13
CA LYS A 285 10.31 9.54 -18.89
C LYS A 285 9.75 8.45 -17.99
N ALA A 286 10.36 8.19 -16.83
CA ALA A 286 9.89 7.19 -15.89
C ALA A 286 8.50 7.53 -15.31
N VAL A 287 8.28 8.81 -14.98
CA VAL A 287 6.98 9.31 -14.49
C VAL A 287 5.91 9.26 -15.59
N GLU A 288 6.23 9.70 -16.81
CA GLU A 288 5.29 9.63 -17.93
C GLU A 288 4.97 8.17 -18.31
N HIS A 289 5.95 7.27 -18.23
CA HIS A 289 5.74 5.84 -18.43
C HIS A 289 4.80 5.25 -17.39
N SER A 290 4.94 5.62 -16.11
CA SER A 290 4.05 5.10 -15.06
C SER A 290 2.59 5.49 -15.30
N PHE A 291 2.33 6.68 -15.86
CA PHE A 291 0.98 7.12 -16.22
C PHE A 291 0.32 6.30 -17.35
N THR A 292 1.10 5.53 -18.11
CA THR A 292 0.55 4.62 -19.13
C THR A 292 0.00 3.32 -18.53
N LYS A 293 0.26 3.07 -17.23
CA LYS A 293 -0.15 1.86 -16.52
C LYS A 293 -1.37 2.13 -15.64
N LEU A 294 -2.10 1.07 -15.33
CA LEU A 294 -3.24 1.14 -14.41
C LEU A 294 -2.74 1.37 -12.97
N GLY A 295 -3.31 2.37 -12.29
CA GLY A 295 -2.94 2.74 -10.93
C GLY A 295 -3.86 2.12 -9.88
N PHE A 296 -3.27 1.66 -8.78
CA PHE A 296 -3.98 1.15 -7.62
C PHE A 296 -3.65 1.99 -6.39
N GLU A 297 -4.65 2.23 -5.55
CA GLU A 297 -4.36 2.57 -4.16
C GLU A 297 -3.88 1.31 -3.47
N ALA A 298 -2.69 1.37 -2.89
CA ALA A 298 -2.01 0.26 -2.27
C ALA A 298 -1.61 0.57 -0.83
N GLY A 299 -1.49 -0.48 -0.03
CA GLY A 299 -0.96 -0.44 1.33
C GLY A 299 -0.15 -1.68 1.59
N ILE A 300 1.11 -1.50 1.98
CA ILE A 300 2.00 -2.61 2.32
C ILE A 300 2.19 -2.62 3.83
N ARG A 301 1.96 -3.77 4.45
CA ARG A 301 2.24 -4.00 5.87
C ARG A 301 3.32 -5.06 6.02
N LEU A 302 4.26 -4.74 6.88
CA LEU A 302 5.32 -5.62 7.31
C LEU A 302 5.08 -5.96 8.76
N ALA A 303 5.04 -7.25 9.10
CA ALA A 303 4.97 -7.72 10.47
C ALA A 303 5.96 -8.86 10.67
N TYR A 304 6.73 -8.77 11.74
CA TYR A 304 7.56 -9.84 12.28
C TYR A 304 7.04 -10.15 13.67
N ILE A 305 6.57 -11.38 13.86
CA ILE A 305 5.95 -11.88 15.09
C ILE A 305 6.86 -12.98 15.63
N PHE A 306 7.23 -12.87 16.89
CA PHE A 306 8.26 -13.71 17.49
C PHE A 306 7.97 -13.95 18.98
N PRO A 307 8.38 -15.09 19.54
CA PRO A 307 8.37 -15.30 20.97
C PRO A 307 9.25 -14.27 21.66
N LYS A 308 8.83 -13.73 22.81
CA LYS A 308 9.53 -12.62 23.48
C LYS A 308 11.02 -12.87 23.78
N ASN A 309 11.40 -14.13 23.96
CA ASN A 309 12.77 -14.57 24.21
C ASN A 309 13.60 -14.78 22.93
N MET A 310 13.00 -14.70 21.75
CA MET A 310 13.64 -14.94 20.44
C MET A 310 13.47 -13.72 19.53
N PHE A 311 13.91 -12.55 20.00
CA PHE A 311 13.91 -11.36 19.16
C PHE A 311 15.21 -11.27 18.36
N HIS A 312 15.11 -11.45 17.04
CA HIS A 312 16.23 -11.29 16.13
C HIS A 312 16.17 -9.95 15.39
N ILE A 313 17.05 -9.03 15.78
CA ILE A 313 17.17 -7.72 15.12
C ILE A 313 17.61 -7.86 13.65
N THR A 314 18.31 -8.93 13.31
CA THR A 314 18.78 -9.27 11.97
C THR A 314 17.63 -9.50 11.00
N HIS A 315 16.55 -10.19 11.41
CA HIS A 315 15.36 -10.38 10.56
C HIS A 315 14.67 -9.06 10.23
N LEU A 316 14.63 -8.12 11.19
CA LEU A 316 14.13 -6.77 10.92
C LEU A 316 15.03 -6.00 9.95
N ALA A 317 16.34 -6.09 10.11
CA ALA A 317 17.29 -5.44 9.22
C ALA A 317 17.19 -6.01 7.79
N ALA A 318 17.05 -7.33 7.67
CA ALA A 318 16.89 -8.03 6.40
C ALA A 318 15.57 -7.65 5.70
N LEU A 319 14.45 -7.62 6.43
CA LEU A 319 13.15 -7.19 5.92
C LEU A 319 13.19 -5.73 5.41
N ASN A 320 13.78 -4.83 6.18
CA ASN A 320 13.98 -3.45 5.75
C ASN A 320 14.93 -3.36 4.54
N GLY A 321 15.99 -4.17 4.51
CA GLY A 321 16.95 -4.24 3.42
C GLY A 321 16.33 -4.71 2.11
N ALA A 322 15.47 -5.73 2.15
CA ALA A 322 14.72 -6.22 0.99
C ALA A 322 13.91 -5.08 0.35
N PHE A 323 13.21 -4.26 1.14
CA PHE A 323 12.47 -3.12 0.61
C PHE A 323 13.34 -1.98 0.06
N LYS A 324 14.64 -1.93 0.39
CA LYS A 324 15.57 -0.95 -0.18
C LYS A 324 15.97 -1.23 -1.61
N GLN A 325 15.86 -2.46 -2.10
CA GLN A 325 16.18 -2.77 -3.50
C GLN A 325 15.23 -2.08 -4.50
N PHE A 326 14.01 -1.78 -4.07
CA PHE A 326 13.01 -1.05 -4.85
C PHE A 326 13.28 0.45 -4.91
N ALA A 327 14.29 0.94 -4.18
CA ALA A 327 14.67 2.33 -4.19
C ALA A 327 15.44 2.68 -5.46
N SER A 328 15.07 3.80 -6.09
CA SER A 328 15.92 4.49 -7.04
C SER A 328 16.26 5.88 -6.48
N PRO A 329 17.54 6.30 -6.44
CA PRO A 329 17.92 7.62 -5.93
C PRO A 329 17.19 8.78 -6.64
N ALA A 330 16.99 8.63 -7.95
CA ALA A 330 16.30 9.62 -8.77
C ALA A 330 14.78 9.55 -8.61
N LEU A 331 14.22 8.35 -8.41
CA LEU A 331 12.78 8.10 -8.28
C LEU A 331 12.36 7.91 -6.81
N ASN A 332 11.43 6.99 -6.53
CA ASN A 332 10.88 6.78 -5.19
C ASN A 332 11.54 5.62 -4.44
N SER A 333 11.18 5.51 -3.15
CA SER A 333 11.60 4.41 -2.29
C SER A 333 10.64 4.24 -1.12
N PHE A 334 10.56 3.01 -0.61
CA PHE A 334 9.80 2.69 0.59
C PHE A 334 10.50 3.15 1.88
N LYS A 335 9.68 3.67 2.80
CA LYS A 335 10.06 3.97 4.18
C LYS A 335 8.91 3.62 5.13
N LEU A 336 9.27 3.10 6.29
CA LEU A 336 8.31 2.81 7.35
C LEU A 336 7.58 4.06 7.84
N ASN A 337 6.26 3.95 7.94
CA ASN A 337 5.41 4.99 8.49
C ASN A 337 5.60 5.11 10.01
N LYS A 338 6.27 6.19 10.42
CA LYS A 338 6.52 6.53 11.83
C LYS A 338 5.26 6.63 12.70
N LEU A 339 4.06 6.73 12.12
CA LEU A 339 2.79 6.74 12.86
C LEU A 339 2.32 5.33 13.26
N THR A 340 2.68 4.32 12.47
CA THR A 340 2.30 2.92 12.70
C THR A 340 3.42 2.09 13.33
N THR A 341 4.68 2.39 13.01
CA THR A 341 5.83 1.63 13.51
C THR A 341 6.05 1.87 15.01
N PRO A 342 6.24 0.83 15.84
CA PRO A 342 6.55 0.99 17.26
C PRO A 342 7.83 1.83 17.47
N PRO A 343 7.79 2.93 18.23
CA PRO A 343 8.96 3.74 18.50
C PRO A 343 9.90 3.03 19.48
N ILE A 344 11.19 3.16 19.25
CA ILE A 344 12.24 2.55 20.09
C ILE A 344 12.74 3.52 21.18
N ARG A 345 12.54 4.84 21.00
CA ARG A 345 13.01 5.90 21.91
C ARG A 345 12.05 7.08 21.99
N GLY A 346 12.21 7.92 23.02
CA GLY A 346 11.49 9.19 23.21
C GLY A 346 10.47 9.20 24.36
N PHE A 347 9.80 10.33 24.58
CA PHE A 347 8.83 10.47 25.68
C PHE A 347 7.63 9.52 25.53
N LEU A 348 7.37 8.73 26.58
CA LEU A 348 6.34 7.69 26.65
C LEU A 348 6.41 6.64 25.52
N TYR A 349 7.62 6.34 25.02
CA TYR A 349 7.79 5.43 23.89
C TYR A 349 7.23 4.02 24.15
N LYS A 350 7.36 3.48 25.37
CA LYS A 350 6.84 2.14 25.72
C LYS A 350 5.32 2.04 25.53
N GLN A 351 4.57 3.03 26.03
CA GLN A 351 3.11 3.08 25.90
C GLN A 351 2.68 3.26 24.44
N LYS A 352 3.39 4.13 23.70
CA LYS A 352 3.15 4.35 22.27
C LYS A 352 3.45 3.08 21.45
N ALA A 353 4.53 2.37 21.77
CA ALA A 353 4.92 1.12 21.15
C ALA A 353 3.87 0.05 21.37
N TYR A 354 3.45 -0.17 22.63
CA TYR A 354 2.38 -1.11 22.95
C TYR A 354 1.10 -0.84 22.16
N ARG A 355 0.59 0.41 22.20
CA ARG A 355 -0.63 0.79 21.44
C ARG A 355 -0.47 0.52 19.95
N ARG A 356 0.67 0.88 19.36
CA ARG A 356 0.92 0.67 17.92
C ARG A 356 0.98 -0.81 17.55
N LYS A 357 1.63 -1.65 18.37
CA LYS A 357 1.68 -3.10 18.19
C LYS A 357 0.27 -3.71 18.19
N VAL A 358 -0.56 -3.35 19.19
CA VAL A 358 -1.96 -3.80 19.29
C VAL A 358 -2.77 -3.39 18.05
N PHE A 359 -2.72 -2.11 17.66
CA PHE A 359 -3.46 -1.63 16.50
C PHE A 359 -2.99 -2.24 15.18
N MET A 360 -1.67 -2.43 15.03
CA MET A 360 -1.09 -3.05 13.84
C MET A 360 -1.51 -4.52 13.72
N TYR A 361 -1.42 -5.29 14.81
CA TYR A 361 -1.80 -6.69 14.80
C TYR A 361 -3.29 -6.87 14.47
N ARG A 362 -4.17 -6.04 15.07
CA ARG A 362 -5.59 -6.04 14.73
C ARG A 362 -5.83 -5.76 13.25
N LYS A 363 -5.19 -4.71 12.72
CA LYS A 363 -5.30 -4.35 11.29
C LYS A 363 -4.81 -5.46 10.37
N LEU A 364 -3.73 -6.15 10.75
CA LEU A 364 -3.16 -7.27 10.00
C LEU A 364 -4.17 -8.43 9.91
N ARG A 365 -4.69 -8.88 11.07
CA ARG A 365 -5.69 -9.97 11.14
C ARG A 365 -6.96 -9.66 10.36
N GLU A 366 -7.50 -8.46 10.53
CA GLU A 366 -8.74 -8.04 9.86
C GLU A 366 -8.52 -7.68 8.37
N ARG A 367 -7.27 -7.62 7.89
CA ARG A 367 -6.87 -7.04 6.58
C ARG A 367 -7.54 -5.69 6.32
N LEU A 368 -7.67 -4.85 7.35
CA LEU A 368 -8.29 -3.53 7.19
C LEU A 368 -7.51 -2.74 6.14
N PHE A 369 -8.16 -1.98 5.27
CA PHE A 369 -7.40 -1.13 4.35
C PHE A 369 -6.58 -0.06 5.09
N VAL A 370 -5.41 0.31 4.54
CA VAL A 370 -4.50 1.29 5.18
C VAL A 370 -5.14 2.68 5.26
N LYS A 371 -4.76 3.47 6.28
CA LYS A 371 -5.29 4.84 6.45
C LYS A 371 -4.64 5.85 5.50
N LYS A 372 -3.38 5.61 5.13
CA LYS A 372 -2.62 6.43 4.19
C LYS A 372 -2.16 5.50 3.05
N PRO A 373 -3.01 5.22 2.06
CA PRO A 373 -2.58 4.46 0.90
C PRO A 373 -1.55 5.25 0.11
N ILE A 374 -0.69 4.51 -0.55
CA ILE A 374 0.22 4.98 -1.60
C ILE A 374 -0.37 4.59 -2.94
N ILE A 375 0.11 5.17 -4.03
CA ILE A 375 -0.30 4.76 -5.37
C ILE A 375 0.81 3.91 -5.96
N LEU A 376 0.45 2.73 -6.48
CA LEU A 376 1.35 1.85 -7.21
C LEU A 376 0.67 1.42 -8.51
N THR A 377 1.42 1.44 -9.60
CA THR A 377 0.99 0.91 -10.88
C THR A 377 0.99 -0.63 -10.88
N THR A 378 0.36 -1.25 -11.88
CA THR A 378 0.42 -2.71 -12.09
C THR A 378 1.86 -3.22 -12.16
N GLU A 379 2.77 -2.45 -12.78
CA GLU A 379 4.18 -2.81 -12.92
C GLU A 379 4.91 -2.76 -11.56
N GLU A 380 4.64 -1.74 -10.75
CA GLU A 380 5.20 -1.61 -9.40
C GLU A 380 4.64 -2.67 -8.44
N LEU A 381 3.33 -2.94 -8.49
CA LEU A 381 2.71 -4.02 -7.71
C LEU A 381 3.33 -5.38 -8.06
N ALA A 382 3.49 -5.67 -9.35
CA ALA A 382 4.12 -6.90 -9.82
C ALA A 382 5.61 -7.00 -9.44
N THR A 383 6.28 -5.87 -9.23
CA THR A 383 7.67 -5.87 -8.75
C THR A 383 7.77 -6.19 -7.26
N VAL A 384 6.77 -5.78 -6.47
CA VAL A 384 6.73 -5.99 -5.01
C VAL A 384 6.16 -7.35 -4.65
N TYR A 385 5.20 -7.85 -5.43
CA TYR A 385 4.57 -9.15 -5.23
C TYR A 385 4.52 -9.91 -6.55
N HIS A 386 5.26 -11.01 -6.60
CA HIS A 386 5.22 -12.02 -7.65
C HIS A 386 5.77 -13.34 -7.10
N PHE A 387 5.57 -14.42 -7.84
CA PHE A 387 6.14 -15.71 -7.48
C PHE A 387 7.60 -15.78 -7.93
N PRO A 388 8.53 -16.20 -7.05
CA PRO A 388 9.95 -16.17 -7.35
C PRO A 388 10.32 -17.14 -8.48
N ASP A 389 11.30 -16.74 -9.29
CA ASP A 389 11.85 -17.54 -10.39
C ASP A 389 12.70 -18.72 -9.88
N VAL A 390 12.93 -19.72 -10.75
CA VAL A 390 13.64 -20.98 -10.49
C VAL A 390 15.08 -20.76 -9.98
N SER A 391 15.66 -19.60 -10.29
CA SER A 391 17.01 -19.22 -9.86
C SER A 391 17.11 -18.98 -8.35
N VAL A 392 15.98 -18.70 -7.68
CA VAL A 392 15.92 -18.54 -6.23
C VAL A 392 15.87 -19.94 -5.61
N LYS A 393 17.04 -20.42 -5.13
CA LYS A 393 17.15 -21.63 -4.30
C LYS A 393 16.58 -21.39 -2.90
N SER A 394 15.34 -20.90 -2.79
CA SER A 394 14.68 -20.72 -1.51
C SER A 394 14.20 -22.08 -0.96
N PRO A 395 14.43 -22.40 0.31
CA PRO A 395 13.96 -23.64 0.91
C PRO A 395 12.43 -23.66 1.04
N LEU A 396 11.88 -24.87 0.85
CA LEU A 396 10.55 -25.34 1.24
C LEU A 396 9.35 -24.39 1.00
N LEU A 397 9.10 -24.00 -0.26
CA LEU A 397 7.70 -23.79 -0.67
C LEU A 397 6.94 -25.12 -0.43
N PRO A 398 5.74 -25.15 0.18
CA PRO A 398 4.91 -26.35 0.19
C PRO A 398 4.59 -26.73 -1.26
N ARG A 399 5.12 -27.87 -1.69
CA ARG A 399 5.24 -28.23 -3.11
C ARG A 399 4.03 -29.00 -3.58
N VAL A 400 3.66 -28.83 -4.85
CA VAL A 400 2.81 -29.79 -5.56
C VAL A 400 3.74 -30.91 -6.07
N GLU A 401 3.50 -32.15 -5.67
CA GLU A 401 4.26 -33.30 -6.16
C GLU A 401 3.85 -33.62 -7.60
N ALA A 402 4.64 -33.14 -8.56
CA ALA A 402 4.50 -33.36 -10.00
C ALA A 402 3.16 -32.87 -10.61
N LYS A 403 3.19 -32.58 -11.92
CA LYS A 403 1.97 -32.44 -12.71
C LYS A 403 1.12 -33.69 -12.43
N LYS A 404 -0.13 -33.53 -12.00
CA LYS A 404 -1.11 -34.62 -12.09
C LYS A 404 -1.13 -35.01 -13.57
N GLY A 405 -0.39 -36.05 -13.92
CA GLY A 405 -0.43 -36.60 -15.26
C GLY A 405 -1.86 -36.97 -15.51
N GLU A 406 -2.45 -36.43 -16.58
CA GLU A 406 -3.68 -37.00 -17.08
C GLU A 406 -3.43 -38.49 -17.25
N PRO A 407 -4.30 -39.37 -16.71
CA PRO A 407 -4.14 -40.80 -16.91
C PRO A 407 -4.03 -41.04 -18.43
N PRO A 408 -3.07 -41.85 -18.89
CA PRO A 408 -2.88 -42.08 -20.31
C PRO A 408 -4.20 -42.52 -20.95
N ALA A 409 -4.56 -41.88 -22.07
CA ALA A 409 -5.76 -42.21 -22.81
C ALA A 409 -5.67 -43.68 -23.29
N GLY A 410 -6.31 -44.58 -22.55
CA GLY A 410 -6.26 -46.03 -22.83
C GLY A 410 -6.37 -46.96 -21.63
N LEU A 411 -6.64 -46.48 -20.41
CA LEU A 411 -6.94 -47.40 -19.31
C LEU A 411 -8.26 -48.16 -19.58
N PRO A 412 -8.25 -49.49 -19.59
CA PRO A 412 -9.48 -50.25 -19.66
C PRO A 412 -10.29 -49.96 -18.40
N ILE A 413 -11.52 -49.49 -18.61
CA ILE A 413 -12.54 -49.39 -17.57
C ILE A 413 -12.94 -50.84 -17.26
N GLY A 414 -12.37 -51.40 -16.20
CA GLY A 414 -12.71 -52.72 -15.68
C GLY A 414 -13.93 -52.67 -14.78
#